data_AF-A0A7X7F7F6-F1
#
_entry.id   AF-A0A7X7F7F6-F1
#
_cell.length_a   1.000
_cell.length_b   1.000
_cell.length_c   1.000
_cell.angle_alpha   90.00
_cell.angle_beta   90.00
_cell.angle_gamma   90.00
#
_symmetry.space_group_name_H-M   'P 1'
#
loop_
_entity.id
_entity.type
_entity.pdbx_description
1 polymer ?
#
loop_
_entity_poly.entity_id
_entity_poly.type
_entity_poly.pdbx_seq_one_letter_code
_entity_poly.pdbx_strand_id
1 'polypeptide(L)'
;MIEKNLTDQVDTIRYLALTTCASVCATSASSQEVKGIAPDQSVVYKTIGETKLMLHIFDSKEHRQSDNRPAIVFFFGGGWNGGDPSQ
;
A
#
# COMPACT_ATOMS: atom_id res chain seq x y z
N MET A 1 -7.40 5.98 57.06
CA MET A 1 -6.16 6.24 56.27
C MET A 1 -5.76 5.00 55.45
N ILE A 2 -6.72 4.31 54.83
CA ILE A 2 -6.49 3.08 54.04
C ILE A 2 -7.16 3.23 52.65
N GLU A 3 -8.33 3.88 52.58
CA GLU A 3 -9.06 4.09 51.31
C GLU A 3 -8.30 4.93 50.27
N LYS A 4 -7.56 5.97 50.69
CA LYS A 4 -6.80 6.84 49.75
C LYS A 4 -5.72 6.06 48.97
N ASN A 5 -5.09 5.08 49.61
CA ASN A 5 -4.04 4.25 48.99
C ASN A 5 -4.64 3.29 47.95
N LEU A 6 -5.85 2.79 48.17
CA LEU A 6 -6.50 1.88 47.24
C LEU A 6 -6.96 2.60 45.97
N THR A 7 -7.46 3.83 46.09
CA THR A 7 -7.86 4.66 44.96
C THR A 7 -6.66 5.04 44.08
N ASP A 8 -5.53 5.44 44.69
CA ASP A 8 -4.29 5.77 43.97
C ASP A 8 -3.73 4.57 43.18
N GLN A 9 -3.83 3.35 43.71
CA GLN A 9 -3.39 2.14 43.01
C GLN A 9 -4.28 1.83 41.79
N VAL A 10 -5.60 2.01 41.91
CA VAL A 10 -6.54 1.79 40.80
C VAL A 10 -6.34 2.84 39.69
N ASP A 11 -6.10 4.09 40.06
CA ASP A 11 -5.86 5.16 39.08
C ASP A 11 -4.48 5.03 38.40
N THR A 12 -3.47 4.53 39.12
CA THR A 12 -2.16 4.17 38.54
C THR A 12 -2.31 3.03 37.51
N ILE A 13 -3.09 1.99 37.82
CA ILE A 13 -3.35 0.88 36.90
C ILE A 13 -4.13 1.35 35.67
N ARG A 14 -5.12 2.25 35.85
CA ARG A 14 -5.85 2.87 34.74
C ARG A 14 -4.92 3.70 33.84
N TYR A 15 -4.05 4.51 34.42
CA TYR A 15 -3.09 5.32 33.67
C TYR A 15 -2.12 4.46 32.88
N LEU A 16 -1.64 3.37 33.48
CA LEU A 16 -0.74 2.41 32.85
C LEU A 16 -1.44 1.69 31.68
N ALA A 17 -2.68 1.21 31.89
CA ALA A 17 -3.47 0.55 30.85
C ALA A 17 -3.78 1.49 29.67
N LEU A 18 -4.13 2.76 29.94
CA LEU A 18 -4.44 3.77 28.92
C LEU A 18 -3.20 4.13 28.09
N THR A 19 -2.02 4.22 28.72
CA THR A 19 -0.77 4.54 28.01
C THR A 19 -0.27 3.39 27.14
N THR A 20 -0.46 2.13 27.53
CA THR A 20 -0.11 0.98 26.68
C THR A 20 -1.01 0.79 25.45
N CYS A 21 -2.26 1.24 25.48
CA CYS A 21 -3.16 1.12 24.32
C CYS A 21 -2.81 2.13 23.21
N ALA A 22 -2.36 3.33 23.59
CA ALA A 22 -2.00 4.38 22.64
C ALA A 22 -0.74 4.07 21.81
N SER A 23 0.20 3.27 22.35
CA SER A 23 1.43 2.92 21.65
C SER A 23 1.26 1.80 20.60
N VAL A 24 0.24 0.95 20.74
CA VAL A 24 -0.02 -0.17 19.80
C VAL A 24 -0.70 0.30 18.50
N CYS A 25 -1.43 1.43 18.52
CA CYS A 25 -2.11 1.96 17.33
C CYS A 25 -1.20 2.74 16.36
N ALA A 26 0.06 3.01 16.72
CA ALA A 26 0.96 3.83 15.91
C ALA A 26 1.77 3.05 14.85
N THR A 27 1.62 1.72 14.78
CA THR A 27 2.19 0.91 13.70
C THR A 27 1.23 0.83 12.52
N SER A 28 0.85 1.99 11.98
CA SER A 28 0.23 2.04 10.65
C SER A 28 1.20 1.45 9.63
N ALA A 29 0.77 0.42 8.91
CA ALA A 29 1.52 -0.15 7.79
C ALA A 29 1.70 0.93 6.71
N SER A 30 2.87 1.55 6.67
CA SER A 30 3.27 2.45 5.59
C SER A 30 3.70 1.60 4.40
N SER A 31 3.02 1.74 3.27
CA SER A 31 3.48 1.14 2.01
C SER A 31 4.77 1.85 1.59
N GLN A 32 5.86 1.09 1.43
CA GLN A 32 7.10 1.62 0.89
C GLN A 32 6.96 1.75 -0.63
N GLU A 33 6.79 2.98 -1.12
CA GLU A 33 6.80 3.27 -2.54
C GLU A 33 8.22 3.04 -3.10
N VAL A 34 8.38 2.06 -3.99
CA VAL A 34 9.65 1.80 -4.66
C VAL A 34 9.87 2.88 -5.71
N LYS A 35 10.54 3.96 -5.31
CA LYS A 35 10.86 5.07 -6.20
C LYS A 35 11.90 4.62 -7.25
N GLY A 36 11.54 4.67 -8.54
CA GLY A 36 12.49 4.53 -9.64
C GLY A 36 12.29 3.35 -10.61
N ILE A 37 11.20 2.59 -10.48
CA ILE A 37 10.81 1.61 -11.50
C ILE A 37 9.92 2.32 -12.52
N ALA A 38 10.42 2.49 -13.74
CA ALA A 38 9.68 3.07 -14.87
C ALA A 38 9.48 2.01 -15.95
N PRO A 39 8.34 2.02 -16.66
CA PRO A 39 8.11 1.07 -17.75
C PRO A 39 9.02 1.38 -18.93
N ASP A 40 9.45 0.33 -19.64
CA ASP A 40 10.19 0.46 -20.89
C ASP A 40 9.31 1.05 -21.98
N GLN A 41 8.02 0.72 -21.97
CA GLN A 41 7.03 1.24 -22.91
C GLN A 41 5.70 1.53 -22.21
N SER A 42 5.03 2.58 -22.67
CA SER A 42 3.64 2.89 -22.28
C SER A 42 2.81 3.06 -23.54
N VAL A 43 1.83 2.17 -23.71
CA VAL A 43 1.01 2.13 -24.94
C VAL A 43 -0.47 2.20 -24.61
N VAL A 44 -1.27 2.81 -25.49
CA VAL A 44 -2.72 2.80 -25.35
C VAL A 44 -3.25 1.44 -25.81
N TYR A 45 -3.75 0.62 -24.89
CA TYR A 45 -4.33 -0.68 -25.28
C TYR A 45 -5.83 -0.56 -25.59
N LYS A 46 -6.51 0.44 -25.03
CA LYS A 46 -7.93 0.67 -25.29
C LYS A 46 -8.31 2.13 -25.08
N THR A 47 -9.20 2.63 -25.93
CA THR A 47 -9.84 3.94 -25.77
C THR A 47 -11.34 3.72 -25.56
N ILE A 48 -11.92 4.37 -24.55
CA ILE A 48 -13.35 4.33 -24.24
C ILE A 48 -13.83 5.77 -24.10
N GLY A 49 -14.59 6.26 -25.09
CA GLY A 49 -14.91 7.69 -25.18
C GLY A 49 -13.64 8.53 -25.22
N GLU A 50 -13.48 9.42 -24.26
CA GLU A 50 -12.28 10.27 -24.11
C GLU A 50 -11.19 9.62 -23.24
N THR A 51 -11.50 8.52 -22.54
CA THR A 51 -10.58 7.84 -21.64
C THR A 51 -9.65 6.92 -22.40
N LYS A 52 -8.34 7.05 -22.17
CA LYS A 52 -7.31 6.16 -22.71
C LYS A 52 -6.76 5.27 -21.61
N LEU A 53 -6.88 3.95 -21.78
CA LEU A 53 -6.33 2.96 -20.86
C LEU A 53 -4.91 2.59 -21.32
N MET A 54 -3.93 2.91 -20.48
CA MET A 54 -2.51 2.63 -20.73
C MET A 54 -2.13 1.23 -20.30
N LEU A 55 -1.22 0.59 -21.04
CA LEU A 55 -0.47 -0.58 -20.63
C LEU A 55 0.98 -0.17 -20.42
N HIS A 56 1.50 -0.45 -19.23
CA HIS A 56 2.90 -0.25 -18.87
C HIS A 56 3.64 -1.58 -19.04
N ILE A 57 4.55 -1.63 -20.00
CA ILE A 57 5.28 -2.84 -20.39
C ILE A 57 6.68 -2.78 -19.80
N PHE A 58 7.06 -3.85 -19.12
CA PHE A 58 8.38 -4.07 -18.55
C PHE A 58 9.00 -5.27 -19.23
N ASP A 59 10.03 -5.02 -20.04
CA ASP A 59 10.71 -6.04 -20.82
C ASP A 59 11.96 -6.54 -20.10
N SER A 60 12.23 -7.83 -20.24
CA SER A 60 13.56 -8.36 -19.92
C SER A 60 14.58 -7.80 -20.89
N LYS A 61 15.82 -7.57 -20.44
CA LYS A 61 16.92 -6.99 -21.25
C LYS A 61 17.11 -7.59 -22.66
N GLU A 62 16.82 -8.87 -22.85
CA GLU A 62 17.03 -9.58 -24.13
C GLU A 62 15.74 -9.87 -24.91
N HIS A 63 14.65 -9.11 -24.69
CA HIS A 63 13.41 -9.31 -25.42
C HIS A 63 13.53 -8.93 -26.90
N ARG A 64 13.07 -9.81 -27.80
CA ARG A 64 12.79 -9.51 -29.20
C ARG A 64 11.30 -9.63 -29.50
N GLN A 65 10.79 -8.77 -30.37
CA GLN A 65 9.37 -8.73 -30.74
C GLN A 65 8.83 -10.06 -31.32
N SER A 66 9.71 -10.88 -31.91
CA SER A 66 9.35 -12.20 -32.44
C SER A 66 9.24 -13.31 -31.38
N ASP A 67 9.65 -13.04 -30.14
CA ASP A 67 9.67 -14.05 -29.08
C ASP A 67 8.26 -14.44 -28.64
N ASN A 68 7.99 -15.75 -28.50
CA ASN A 68 6.77 -16.25 -27.88
C ASN A 68 7.10 -16.75 -26.47
N ARG A 69 6.71 -15.97 -25.46
CA ARG A 69 7.09 -16.16 -24.06
C ARG A 69 5.91 -15.86 -23.13
N PRO A 70 5.87 -16.47 -21.93
CA PRO A 70 4.83 -16.15 -20.97
C PRO A 70 4.85 -14.67 -20.60
N ALA A 71 3.67 -14.11 -20.42
CA ALA A 71 3.47 -12.75 -19.93
C ALA A 71 2.55 -12.79 -18.71
N ILE A 72 2.72 -11.81 -17.82
CA ILE A 72 1.85 -11.57 -16.68
C ILE A 72 1.31 -10.15 -16.79
N VAL A 73 0.03 -9.97 -16.45
CA VAL A 73 -0.62 -8.66 -16.42
C VAL A 73 -1.06 -8.39 -14.99
N PHE A 74 -0.54 -7.31 -14.42
CA PHE A 74 -0.93 -6.84 -13.09
C PHE A 74 -2.04 -5.80 -13.21
N PHE A 75 -2.98 -5.85 -12.28
CA PHE A 75 -4.02 -4.85 -12.10
C PHE A 75 -3.87 -4.27 -10.71
N PHE A 76 -3.74 -2.94 -10.60
CA PHE A 76 -3.66 -2.27 -9.30
C PHE A 76 -5.00 -2.35 -8.57
N GLY A 77 -4.92 -2.35 -7.23
CA GLY A 77 -6.09 -2.37 -6.35
C GLY A 77 -6.71 -0.98 -6.15
N GLY A 78 -7.61 -0.85 -5.16
CA GLY A 78 -8.25 0.45 -4.82
C GLY A 78 -9.78 0.44 -4.86
N GLY A 79 -10.39 -0.75 -4.83
CA GLY A 79 -11.82 -0.91 -4.56
C GLY A 79 -12.72 -0.20 -5.58
N TRP A 80 -12.31 -0.14 -6.84
CA TRP A 80 -13.02 0.54 -7.94
C TRP A 80 -13.20 2.05 -7.78
N ASN A 81 -12.58 2.68 -6.78
CA ASN A 81 -12.71 4.12 -6.53
C ASN A 81 -11.41 4.89 -6.82
N GLY A 82 -10.28 4.20 -6.84
CA GLY A 82 -8.98 4.79 -7.15
C GLY A 82 -7.91 3.72 -7.34
N GLY A 83 -6.65 4.15 -7.38
CA GLY A 83 -5.47 3.30 -7.53
C GLY A 83 -4.51 3.88 -8.57
N ASP A 84 -3.27 3.40 -8.55
CA ASP A 84 -2.22 3.83 -9.48
C ASP A 84 -1.34 2.62 -9.88
N PRO A 85 -0.93 2.49 -11.17
CA PRO A 85 -0.04 1.42 -11.62
C PRO A 85 1.33 1.36 -10.93
N SER A 86 1.76 2.42 -10.23
CA SER A 86 3.06 2.51 -9.54
C SER A 86 3.07 2.02 -8.08
N GLN A 87 1.91 1.59 -7.55
CA GLN A 87 1.75 1.15 -6.15
C GLN A 87 2.43 -0.17 -5.81
#